data_AF-A0A6G2DWM8-F1
#
_entry.id   AF-A0A6G2DWM8-F1
#
_cell.length_a   1.000
_cell.length_b   1.000
_cell.length_c   1.000
_cell.angle_alpha   90.00
_cell.angle_beta   90.00
_cell.angle_gamma   90.00
#
_symmetry.space_group_name_H-M   'P 1'
#
loop_
_entity.id
_entity.type
_entity.pdbx_description
1 polymer ?
#
loop_
_entity_poly.entity_id
_entity_poly.type
_entity_poly.pdbx_seq_one_letter_code
_entity_poly.pdbx_strand_id
1 'polypeptide(L)'
;TGEGKTLTATMPVYLNAFSGEGVMVVTPNEYLSKRDAEEMGQVYRFLGLTIGVPFTEDPKKEMKAEEKKLIYASDIIYTTNSNLGFDYLNDNLASNEEGKFLRPFNYVIIDEIDDILLDSAQTPLIIAGSPRVQSNYYAIIDTLVTTLVEGEDYIFKEEKEEVWLTTKGAKSAENFLGIDNLYKEEHASFARHLVYAIRAHKLFTKDKDYIIRGNEMVLVDKGTGRLMEMTKLQGGLHQAIEAKEHVKLSPETRAMASITYQSLFKMFNKISGMTGTGKVAEKEFVETYNMSVVRIPTNRPRQRIDYPDNLYITLPEKVYASLEYIKQYHAKGNPLLVFVGSVEMSQLYSSLLFREGIAHNVLNANNAAR
;
A
#
# COMPACT_ATOMS: atom_id res chain seq x y z
N THR A 1 -1.48 -7.77 -25.69
CA THR A 1 -2.57 -6.80 -25.46
C THR A 1 -3.47 -6.76 -26.67
N GLY A 2 -4.79 -6.70 -26.50
CA GLY A 2 -5.76 -6.63 -27.61
C GLY A 2 -6.34 -7.97 -28.09
N GLU A 3 -5.96 -9.10 -27.50
CA GLU A 3 -6.45 -10.44 -27.88
C GLU A 3 -7.80 -10.82 -27.21
N GLY A 4 -8.42 -9.91 -26.45
CA GLY A 4 -9.71 -10.18 -25.78
C GLY A 4 -9.60 -10.96 -24.46
N LYS A 5 -8.62 -10.61 -23.61
CA LYS A 5 -8.42 -11.22 -22.28
C LYS A 5 -9.70 -11.22 -21.43
N THR A 6 -10.33 -10.05 -21.29
CA THR A 6 -11.57 -9.86 -20.53
C THR A 6 -12.70 -10.80 -20.99
N LEU A 7 -12.92 -10.92 -22.31
CA LEU A 7 -13.92 -11.84 -22.85
C LEU A 7 -13.52 -13.31 -22.68
N THR A 8 -12.24 -13.64 -22.86
CA THR A 8 -11.72 -15.00 -22.69
C THR A 8 -11.92 -15.49 -21.26
N ALA A 9 -11.72 -14.61 -20.26
CA ALA A 9 -11.91 -14.93 -18.86
C ALA A 9 -13.34 -15.38 -18.51
N THR A 10 -14.34 -14.98 -19.31
CA THR A 10 -15.74 -15.35 -19.04
C THR A 10 -15.98 -16.85 -19.04
N MET A 11 -15.30 -17.60 -19.89
CA MET A 11 -15.49 -19.05 -20.02
C MET A 11 -15.02 -19.82 -18.77
N PRO A 12 -13.77 -19.68 -18.29
CA PRO A 12 -13.37 -20.33 -17.05
C PRO A 12 -14.07 -19.74 -15.83
N VAL A 13 -14.38 -18.44 -15.79
CA VAL A 13 -15.14 -17.85 -14.67
C VAL A 13 -16.51 -18.52 -14.55
N TYR A 14 -17.26 -18.59 -15.65
CA TYR A 14 -18.56 -19.25 -15.69
C TYR A 14 -18.47 -20.72 -15.26
N LEU A 15 -17.50 -21.47 -15.83
CA LEU A 15 -17.32 -22.88 -15.52
C LEU A 15 -17.07 -23.13 -14.03
N ASN A 16 -16.22 -22.34 -13.38
CA ASN A 16 -15.89 -22.54 -11.97
C ASN A 16 -16.96 -21.94 -11.04
N ALA A 17 -17.77 -20.99 -11.50
CA ALA A 17 -18.89 -20.44 -10.73
C ALA A 17 -20.03 -21.46 -10.53
N PHE A 18 -20.16 -22.45 -11.42
CA PHE A 18 -21.15 -23.52 -11.29
C PHE A 18 -21.05 -24.36 -10.01
N SER A 19 -19.90 -24.41 -9.34
CA SER A 19 -19.78 -25.15 -8.08
C SER A 19 -20.56 -24.49 -6.93
N GLY A 20 -20.98 -23.22 -7.09
CA GLY A 20 -21.57 -22.42 -6.02
C GLY A 20 -20.57 -21.97 -4.95
N GLU A 21 -19.29 -22.35 -5.07
CA GLU A 21 -18.22 -22.00 -4.14
C GLU A 21 -17.60 -20.62 -4.42
N GLY A 22 -18.02 -19.97 -5.50
CA GLY A 22 -17.68 -18.60 -5.86
C GLY A 22 -16.38 -18.46 -6.63
N VAL A 23 -16.33 -17.41 -7.46
CA VAL A 23 -15.16 -17.07 -8.27
C VAL A 23 -14.81 -15.61 -8.08
N MET A 24 -13.52 -15.30 -7.91
CA MET A 24 -13.04 -13.92 -7.85
C MET A 24 -12.29 -13.56 -9.14
N VAL A 25 -12.65 -12.43 -9.73
CA VAL A 25 -11.92 -11.80 -10.83
C VAL A 25 -11.20 -10.59 -10.24
N VAL A 26 -9.87 -10.63 -10.25
CA VAL A 26 -9.02 -9.57 -9.69
C VAL A 26 -8.43 -8.75 -10.83
N THR A 27 -8.64 -7.44 -10.81
CA THR A 27 -8.03 -6.52 -11.77
C THR A 27 -7.12 -5.49 -11.08
N PRO A 28 -6.25 -4.76 -11.83
CA PRO A 28 -5.32 -3.80 -11.24
C PRO A 28 -5.97 -2.58 -10.58
N ASN A 29 -7.19 -2.18 -10.98
CA ASN A 29 -7.84 -0.99 -10.43
C ASN A 29 -9.37 -1.08 -10.45
N GLU A 30 -10.00 -0.24 -9.63
CA GLU A 30 -11.45 -0.23 -9.41
C GLU A 30 -12.24 0.04 -10.71
N TYR A 31 -11.75 0.94 -11.56
CA TYR A 31 -12.40 1.27 -12.82
C TYR A 31 -12.49 0.04 -13.75
N LEU A 32 -11.39 -0.70 -13.91
CA LEU A 32 -11.36 -1.93 -14.71
C LEU A 32 -12.29 -2.99 -14.13
N SER A 33 -12.27 -3.19 -12.80
CA SER A 33 -13.18 -4.15 -12.17
C SER A 33 -14.66 -3.78 -12.36
N LYS A 34 -15.03 -2.50 -12.21
CA LYS A 34 -16.42 -2.04 -12.44
C LYS A 34 -16.82 -2.21 -13.91
N ARG A 35 -15.99 -1.74 -14.84
CA ARG A 35 -16.23 -1.85 -16.28
C ARG A 35 -16.41 -3.31 -16.70
N ASP A 36 -15.49 -4.18 -16.31
CA ASP A 36 -15.51 -5.58 -16.73
C ASP A 36 -16.69 -6.33 -16.09
N ALA A 37 -17.07 -6.00 -14.85
CA ALA A 37 -18.27 -6.53 -14.20
C ALA A 37 -19.56 -6.08 -14.88
N GLU A 38 -19.61 -4.86 -15.41
CA GLU A 38 -20.76 -4.35 -16.16
C GLU A 38 -20.86 -5.00 -17.54
N GLU A 39 -19.77 -4.94 -18.32
CA GLU A 39 -19.69 -5.45 -19.69
C GLU A 39 -19.85 -6.97 -19.73
N MET A 40 -18.99 -7.73 -19.04
CA MET A 40 -19.05 -9.20 -19.04
C MET A 40 -20.22 -9.72 -18.20
N GLY A 41 -20.69 -8.91 -17.25
CA GLY A 41 -21.84 -9.24 -16.43
C GLY A 41 -23.12 -9.49 -17.22
N GLN A 42 -23.25 -8.93 -18.41
CA GLN A 42 -24.37 -9.22 -19.30
C GLN A 42 -24.44 -10.71 -19.64
N VAL A 43 -23.30 -11.34 -19.90
CA VAL A 43 -23.20 -12.78 -20.21
C VAL A 43 -23.54 -13.61 -18.97
N TYR A 44 -22.94 -13.30 -17.82
CA TYR A 44 -23.18 -14.09 -16.61
C TYR A 44 -24.63 -13.99 -16.13
N ARG A 45 -25.23 -12.78 -16.16
CA ARG A 45 -26.65 -12.57 -15.80
C ARG A 45 -27.59 -13.28 -16.77
N PHE A 46 -27.29 -13.26 -18.06
CA PHE A 46 -28.05 -14.04 -19.06
C PHE A 46 -28.04 -15.53 -18.74
N LEU A 47 -26.92 -16.04 -18.22
CA LEU A 47 -26.75 -17.44 -17.81
C LEU A 47 -27.23 -17.74 -16.38
N GLY A 48 -27.87 -16.77 -15.71
CA GLY A 48 -28.47 -16.94 -14.38
C GLY A 48 -27.53 -16.79 -13.19
N LEU A 49 -26.31 -16.29 -13.39
CA LEU A 49 -25.36 -16.04 -12.31
C LEU A 49 -25.45 -14.61 -11.76
N THR A 50 -25.12 -14.47 -10.49
CA THR A 50 -25.02 -13.20 -9.77
C THR A 50 -23.60 -12.65 -9.77
N ILE A 51 -23.47 -11.32 -9.74
CA ILE A 51 -22.18 -10.63 -9.78
C ILE A 51 -22.12 -9.62 -8.65
N GLY A 52 -21.04 -9.66 -7.87
CA GLY A 52 -20.74 -8.75 -6.79
C GLY A 52 -19.55 -7.85 -7.13
N VAL A 53 -19.63 -6.59 -6.71
CA VAL A 53 -18.56 -5.60 -6.87
C VAL A 53 -18.42 -4.83 -5.55
N PRO A 54 -17.36 -5.05 -4.74
CA PRO A 54 -17.23 -4.47 -3.41
C PRO A 54 -16.67 -3.04 -3.45
N PHE A 55 -17.20 -2.19 -4.34
CA PHE A 55 -16.80 -0.78 -4.45
C PHE A 55 -17.96 0.18 -4.21
N THR A 56 -17.66 1.28 -3.53
CA THR A 56 -18.61 2.37 -3.27
C THR A 56 -18.42 3.47 -4.32
N GLU A 57 -19.49 4.16 -4.71
CA GLU A 57 -19.36 5.38 -5.52
C GLU A 57 -18.91 6.59 -4.69
N ASP A 58 -19.12 6.55 -3.38
CA ASP A 58 -18.65 7.57 -2.45
C ASP A 58 -17.37 7.09 -1.75
N PRO A 59 -16.20 7.69 -2.03
CA PRO A 59 -14.93 7.34 -1.40
C PRO A 59 -14.93 7.49 0.13
N LYS A 60 -15.89 8.25 0.69
CA LYS A 60 -16.02 8.47 2.14
C LYS A 60 -16.96 7.47 2.81
N LYS A 61 -17.71 6.70 2.03
CA LYS A 61 -18.67 5.72 2.57
C LYS A 61 -17.99 4.36 2.69
N GLU A 62 -17.66 3.97 3.92
CA GLU A 62 -17.29 2.59 4.19
C GLU A 62 -18.52 1.68 4.11
N MET A 63 -18.42 0.59 3.33
CA MET A 63 -19.47 -0.43 3.31
C MET A 63 -19.50 -1.18 4.63
N LYS A 64 -20.72 -1.41 5.15
CA LYS A 64 -20.90 -2.22 6.35
C LYS A 64 -20.66 -3.71 6.04
N ALA A 65 -20.31 -4.47 7.07
CA ALA A 65 -20.09 -5.92 6.94
C ALA A 65 -21.31 -6.64 6.33
N GLU A 66 -22.53 -6.23 6.69
CA GLU A 66 -23.78 -6.79 6.12
C GLU A 66 -23.89 -6.58 4.60
N GLU A 67 -23.57 -5.37 4.11
CA GLU A 67 -23.56 -5.05 2.68
C GLU A 67 -22.49 -5.87 1.95
N LYS A 68 -21.28 -5.96 2.52
CA LYS A 68 -20.20 -6.78 1.95
C LYS A 68 -20.56 -8.26 1.91
N LYS A 69 -21.25 -8.77 2.93
CA LYS A 69 -21.66 -10.18 2.99
C LYS A 69 -22.61 -10.54 1.86
N LEU A 70 -23.52 -9.64 1.49
CA LEU A 70 -24.39 -9.80 0.31
C LEU A 70 -23.58 -9.78 -0.99
N ILE A 71 -22.59 -8.89 -1.11
CA ILE A 71 -21.73 -8.79 -2.29
C ILE A 71 -20.90 -10.07 -2.47
N TYR A 72 -20.21 -10.50 -1.42
CA TYR A 72 -19.37 -11.69 -1.43
C TYR A 72 -20.17 -12.99 -1.52
N ALA A 73 -21.48 -12.98 -1.23
CA ALA A 73 -22.35 -14.12 -1.50
C ALA A 73 -22.64 -14.34 -3.00
N SER A 74 -22.28 -13.40 -3.88
CA SER A 74 -22.48 -13.55 -5.33
C SER A 74 -21.64 -14.70 -5.91
N ASP A 75 -22.10 -15.27 -7.03
CA ASP A 75 -21.40 -16.36 -7.73
C ASP A 75 -20.03 -15.89 -8.26
N ILE A 76 -19.98 -14.65 -8.75
CA ILE A 76 -18.77 -14.03 -9.32
C ILE A 76 -18.53 -12.69 -8.62
N ILE A 77 -17.31 -12.46 -8.14
CA ILE A 77 -16.92 -11.20 -7.49
C ILE A 77 -15.82 -10.53 -8.31
N TYR A 78 -16.07 -9.32 -8.82
CA TYR A 78 -15.04 -8.49 -9.44
C TYR A 78 -14.47 -7.53 -8.39
N THR A 79 -13.17 -7.61 -8.13
CA THR A 79 -12.48 -6.81 -7.09
C THR A 79 -11.09 -6.40 -7.56
N THR A 80 -10.37 -5.60 -6.78
CA THR A 80 -8.93 -5.36 -6.94
C THR A 80 -8.14 -6.20 -5.95
N ASN A 81 -6.84 -6.36 -6.19
CA ASN A 81 -5.89 -6.97 -5.27
C ASN A 81 -5.89 -6.22 -3.92
N SER A 82 -5.81 -4.89 -3.97
CA SER A 82 -5.81 -4.03 -2.78
C SER A 82 -7.11 -4.18 -1.99
N ASN A 83 -8.28 -4.07 -2.64
CA ASN A 83 -9.55 -4.19 -1.93
C ASN A 83 -9.72 -5.58 -1.30
N LEU A 84 -9.40 -6.65 -2.05
CA LEU A 84 -9.48 -8.02 -1.53
C LEU A 84 -8.56 -8.24 -0.32
N GLY A 85 -7.33 -7.72 -0.38
CA GLY A 85 -6.39 -7.86 0.72
C GLY A 85 -6.80 -7.06 1.96
N PHE A 86 -7.31 -5.83 1.80
CA PHE A 86 -7.87 -5.08 2.93
C PHE A 86 -9.13 -5.72 3.49
N ASP A 87 -9.99 -6.26 2.64
CA ASP A 87 -11.18 -7.00 3.07
C ASP A 87 -10.80 -8.26 3.85
N TYR A 88 -9.76 -8.98 3.41
CA TYR A 88 -9.21 -10.11 4.16
C TYR A 88 -8.66 -9.69 5.54
N LEU A 89 -7.90 -8.61 5.60
CA LEU A 89 -7.36 -8.13 6.88
C LEU A 89 -8.49 -7.66 7.82
N ASN A 90 -9.49 -6.95 7.30
CA ASN A 90 -10.65 -6.49 8.07
C ASN A 90 -11.51 -7.65 8.58
N ASP A 91 -11.76 -8.67 7.74
CA ASP A 91 -12.52 -9.87 8.11
C ASP A 91 -11.84 -10.64 9.27
N ASN A 92 -10.50 -10.68 9.29
CA ASN A 92 -9.73 -11.30 10.37
C ASN A 92 -9.57 -10.42 11.62
N LEU A 93 -9.91 -9.13 11.54
CA LEU A 93 -9.95 -8.22 12.69
C LEU A 93 -11.36 -8.12 13.32
N ALA A 94 -12.37 -8.75 12.70
CA ALA A 94 -13.74 -8.77 13.22
C ALA A 94 -13.79 -9.43 14.63
N SER A 95 -14.51 -8.79 15.56
CA SER A 95 -14.60 -9.26 16.95
C SER A 95 -15.52 -10.47 17.13
N ASN A 96 -16.41 -10.72 16.16
CA ASN A 96 -17.37 -11.81 16.17
C ASN A 96 -17.57 -12.39 14.76
N GLU A 97 -18.20 -13.55 14.67
CA GLU A 97 -18.47 -14.25 13.41
C GLU A 97 -19.48 -13.51 12.52
N GLU A 98 -20.40 -12.74 13.12
CA GLU A 98 -21.34 -11.90 12.39
C GLU A 98 -20.65 -10.78 11.60
N GLY A 99 -19.52 -10.28 12.11
CA GLY A 99 -18.67 -9.30 11.44
C GLY A 99 -17.86 -9.86 10.28
N LYS A 100 -17.83 -11.19 10.09
CA LYS A 100 -17.19 -11.84 8.94
C LYS A 100 -18.13 -11.87 7.75
N PHE A 101 -17.60 -11.46 6.61
CA PHE A 101 -18.30 -11.28 5.35
C PHE A 101 -17.63 -11.98 4.17
N LEU A 102 -16.37 -12.41 4.29
CA LEU A 102 -15.70 -13.16 3.24
C LEU A 102 -16.17 -14.62 3.19
N ARG A 103 -16.24 -15.14 1.96
CA ARG A 103 -16.44 -16.56 1.68
C ARG A 103 -15.09 -17.30 1.61
N PRO A 104 -15.07 -18.64 1.71
CA PRO A 104 -13.87 -19.43 1.46
C PRO A 104 -13.27 -19.15 0.06
N PHE A 105 -11.94 -19.13 -0.02
CA PHE A 105 -11.22 -18.84 -1.25
C PHE A 105 -11.17 -20.07 -2.17
N ASN A 106 -12.08 -20.11 -3.15
CA ASN A 106 -12.16 -21.20 -4.11
C ASN A 106 -11.29 -20.96 -5.37
N TYR A 107 -11.78 -20.16 -6.32
CA TYR A 107 -11.09 -19.89 -7.58
C TYR A 107 -10.88 -18.39 -7.79
N VAL A 108 -9.67 -18.03 -8.22
CA VAL A 108 -9.32 -16.68 -8.64
C VAL A 108 -8.72 -16.67 -10.04
N ILE A 109 -9.14 -15.68 -10.84
CA ILE A 109 -8.46 -15.30 -12.07
C ILE A 109 -7.99 -13.85 -11.97
N ILE A 110 -6.69 -13.64 -12.21
CA ILE A 110 -6.02 -12.35 -12.03
C ILE A 110 -5.71 -11.77 -13.42
N ASP A 111 -6.28 -10.61 -13.74
CA ASP A 111 -5.89 -9.83 -14.92
C ASP A 111 -4.62 -9.01 -14.64
N GLU A 112 -3.76 -8.89 -15.63
CA GLU A 112 -2.39 -8.37 -15.50
C GLU A 112 -1.67 -8.99 -14.29
N ILE A 113 -1.63 -10.34 -14.29
CA ILE A 113 -1.10 -11.13 -13.17
C ILE A 113 0.36 -10.81 -12.83
N ASP A 114 1.17 -10.37 -13.79
CA ASP A 114 2.55 -9.90 -13.55
C ASP A 114 2.57 -8.61 -12.74
N ASP A 115 1.76 -7.62 -13.11
CA ASP A 115 1.64 -6.35 -12.37
C ASP A 115 1.19 -6.59 -10.91
N ILE A 116 0.31 -7.59 -10.69
CA ILE A 116 -0.28 -7.86 -9.37
C ILE A 116 0.59 -8.77 -8.51
N LEU A 117 1.09 -9.87 -9.06
CA LEU A 117 1.80 -10.90 -8.29
C LEU A 117 3.31 -10.71 -8.23
N LEU A 118 3.88 -9.90 -9.12
CA LEU A 118 5.31 -9.63 -9.16
C LEU A 118 5.59 -8.18 -8.75
N ASP A 119 5.09 -7.21 -9.50
CA ASP A 119 5.40 -5.79 -9.27
C ASP A 119 4.78 -5.26 -7.98
N SER A 120 3.47 -5.49 -7.79
CA SER A 120 2.75 -5.02 -6.59
C SER A 120 3.03 -5.86 -5.34
N ALA A 121 3.62 -7.05 -5.49
CA ALA A 121 3.80 -8.01 -4.40
C ALA A 121 5.09 -7.80 -3.59
N GLN A 122 5.85 -6.75 -3.89
CA GLN A 122 7.09 -6.40 -3.18
C GLN A 122 6.83 -5.83 -1.78
N THR A 123 5.69 -5.15 -1.59
CA THR A 123 5.31 -4.56 -0.31
C THR A 123 4.12 -5.29 0.31
N PRO A 124 4.16 -5.64 1.60
CA PRO A 124 3.01 -6.23 2.27
C PRO A 124 1.87 -5.21 2.38
N LEU A 125 0.63 -5.69 2.30
CA LEU A 125 -0.54 -4.94 2.73
C LEU A 125 -0.57 -4.88 4.26
N ILE A 126 -0.81 -3.68 4.79
CA ILE A 126 -0.81 -3.42 6.24
C ILE A 126 -2.04 -2.59 6.58
N ILE A 127 -2.81 -3.04 7.57
CA ILE A 127 -3.79 -2.18 8.25
C ILE A 127 -3.10 -1.52 9.42
N ALA A 128 -2.95 -0.21 9.34
CA ALA A 128 -2.58 0.61 10.48
C ALA A 128 -3.84 1.03 11.22
N GLY A 129 -3.82 0.97 12.55
CA GLY A 129 -4.90 1.51 13.36
C GLY A 129 -4.35 2.39 14.48
N SER A 130 -5.14 3.41 14.80
CA SER A 130 -4.86 4.31 15.91
C SER A 130 -5.60 3.83 17.16
N PRO A 131 -5.02 3.94 18.36
CA PRO A 131 -5.76 3.69 19.58
C PRO A 131 -6.95 4.67 19.68
N ARG A 132 -8.09 4.19 20.19
CA ARG A 132 -9.32 5.01 20.34
C ARG A 132 -9.11 6.26 21.19
N VAL A 133 -8.18 6.20 22.15
CA VAL A 133 -7.77 7.31 22.99
C VAL A 133 -6.26 7.39 22.95
N GLN A 134 -5.74 8.52 22.48
CA GLN A 134 -4.32 8.81 22.58
C GLN A 134 -3.96 8.98 24.06
N SER A 135 -2.86 8.36 24.46
CA SER A 135 -2.43 8.41 25.86
C SER A 135 -2.15 9.85 26.30
N ASN A 136 -2.79 10.28 27.38
CA ASN A 136 -2.47 11.58 28.00
C ASN A 136 -1.17 11.55 28.82
N TYR A 137 -0.49 10.40 28.89
CA TYR A 137 0.70 10.23 29.71
C TYR A 137 1.95 10.86 29.13
N TYR A 138 2.03 11.10 27.81
CA TYR A 138 3.25 11.64 27.19
C TYR A 138 3.74 12.94 27.85
N ALA A 139 2.86 13.92 28.08
CA ALA A 139 3.23 15.19 28.70
C ALA A 139 3.60 15.06 30.20
N ILE A 140 2.82 14.28 30.96
CA ILE A 140 3.05 14.07 32.40
C ILE A 140 4.36 13.31 32.63
N ILE A 141 4.62 12.29 31.81
CA ILE A 141 5.82 11.47 31.91
C ILE A 141 7.05 12.21 31.40
N ASP A 142 6.92 13.04 30.36
CA ASP A 142 8.00 13.94 29.94
C ASP A 142 8.42 14.86 31.09
N THR A 143 7.45 15.44 31.79
CA THR A 143 7.69 16.25 33.00
C THR A 143 8.44 15.43 34.07
N LEU A 144 8.01 14.20 34.35
CA LEU A 144 8.73 13.31 35.28
C LEU A 144 10.18 13.08 34.85
N VAL A 145 10.44 12.81 33.57
CA VAL A 145 11.81 12.55 33.07
C VAL A 145 12.75 13.72 33.32
N THR A 146 12.26 14.97 33.25
CA THR A 146 13.08 16.16 33.56
C THR A 146 13.55 16.21 35.02
N THR A 147 12.90 15.47 35.93
CA THR A 147 13.26 15.38 37.35
C THR A 147 14.23 14.24 37.68
N LEU A 148 14.44 13.30 36.74
CA LEU A 148 15.28 12.12 36.95
C LEU A 148 16.74 12.41 36.60
N VAL A 149 17.66 11.91 37.42
CA VAL A 149 19.11 12.07 37.25
C VAL A 149 19.73 10.80 36.66
N GLU A 150 20.47 10.95 35.55
CA GLU A 150 21.22 9.86 34.95
C GLU A 150 22.35 9.38 35.88
N GLY A 151 22.52 8.07 35.99
CA GLY A 151 23.47 7.43 36.90
C GLY A 151 22.91 7.18 38.32
N GLU A 152 21.85 7.89 38.70
CA GLU A 152 21.17 7.69 39.98
C GLU A 152 19.79 7.05 39.83
N ASP A 153 18.93 7.65 39.01
CA ASP A 153 17.53 7.22 38.81
C ASP A 153 17.40 6.27 37.61
N TYR A 154 18.23 6.42 36.59
CA TYR A 154 18.31 5.49 35.46
C TYR A 154 19.73 5.39 34.92
N ILE A 155 19.99 4.28 34.24
CA ILE A 155 21.23 4.00 33.53
C ILE A 155 20.90 3.95 32.05
N PHE A 156 21.61 4.77 31.28
CA PHE A 156 21.56 4.73 29.82
C PHE A 156 22.85 4.06 29.29
N LYS A 157 22.69 3.06 28.42
CA LYS A 157 23.80 2.38 27.76
C LYS A 157 23.82 2.76 26.29
N GLU A 158 24.66 3.74 25.96
CA GLU A 158 24.74 4.34 24.62
C GLU A 158 24.99 3.29 23.53
N GLU A 159 25.93 2.36 23.74
CA GLU A 159 26.27 1.30 22.76
C GLU A 159 25.09 0.38 22.38
N LYS A 160 24.11 0.23 23.27
CA LYS A 160 22.95 -0.66 23.07
C LYS A 160 21.63 0.07 22.87
N GLU A 161 21.64 1.41 22.98
CA GLU A 161 20.42 2.23 23.00
C GLU A 161 19.40 1.76 24.06
N GLU A 162 19.90 1.22 25.18
CA GLU A 162 19.10 0.65 26.26
C GLU A 162 19.01 1.61 27.45
N VAL A 163 17.82 1.67 28.06
CA VAL A 163 17.55 2.44 29.27
C VAL A 163 17.07 1.48 30.35
N TRP A 164 17.65 1.58 31.55
CA TRP A 164 17.29 0.78 32.71
C TRP A 164 17.00 1.71 33.89
N LEU A 165 15.83 1.60 34.52
CA LEU A 165 15.54 2.32 35.76
C LEU A 165 16.27 1.66 36.93
N THR A 166 16.84 2.47 37.81
CA THR A 166 17.33 1.98 39.10
C THR A 166 16.16 1.84 40.08
N THR A 167 16.39 1.17 41.21
CA THR A 167 15.40 1.10 42.29
C THR A 167 15.00 2.50 42.80
N LYS A 168 15.95 3.44 42.82
CA LYS A 168 15.71 4.84 43.20
C LYS A 168 14.77 5.51 42.20
N GLY A 169 15.08 5.43 40.91
CA GLY A 169 14.24 6.05 39.87
C GLY A 169 12.85 5.44 39.77
N ALA A 170 12.73 4.13 39.98
CA ALA A 170 11.43 3.47 40.07
C ALA A 170 10.60 4.03 41.23
N LYS A 171 11.20 4.22 42.42
CA LYS A 171 10.53 4.82 43.58
C LYS A 171 10.16 6.30 43.35
N SER A 172 11.03 7.06 42.69
CA SER A 172 10.77 8.45 42.30
C SER A 172 9.57 8.53 41.35
N ALA A 173 9.52 7.65 40.35
CA ALA A 173 8.40 7.55 39.42
C ALA A 173 7.09 7.14 40.10
N GLU A 174 7.14 6.15 41.00
CA GLU A 174 5.98 5.72 41.81
C GLU A 174 5.39 6.88 42.62
N ASN A 175 6.25 7.62 43.31
CA ASN A 175 5.84 8.77 44.13
C ASN A 175 5.23 9.90 43.27
N PHE A 176 5.84 10.20 42.12
CA PHE A 176 5.34 11.24 41.22
C PHE A 176 3.98 10.88 40.61
N LEU A 177 3.81 9.61 40.23
CA LEU A 177 2.57 9.11 39.63
C LEU A 177 1.50 8.76 40.67
N GLY A 178 1.84 8.72 41.95
CA GLY A 178 0.93 8.33 43.03
C GLY A 178 0.54 6.85 42.98
N ILE A 179 1.44 5.99 42.52
CA ILE A 179 1.23 4.53 42.38
C ILE A 179 2.12 3.77 43.36
N ASP A 180 1.81 2.49 43.59
CA ASP A 180 2.52 1.69 44.58
C ASP A 180 3.73 0.94 44.01
N ASN A 181 3.57 0.26 42.88
CA ASN A 181 4.64 -0.49 42.21
C ASN A 181 4.56 -0.33 40.68
N LEU A 182 5.57 0.32 40.09
CA LEU A 182 5.62 0.63 38.65
C LEU A 182 5.51 -0.60 37.74
N TYR A 183 5.92 -1.78 38.22
CA TYR A 183 6.01 -3.01 37.42
C TYR A 183 4.78 -3.93 37.51
N LYS A 184 3.72 -3.50 38.19
CA LYS A 184 2.45 -4.22 38.14
C LYS A 184 1.80 -4.12 36.76
N GLU A 185 1.02 -5.14 36.39
CA GLU A 185 0.32 -5.20 35.10
C GLU A 185 -0.59 -3.97 34.86
N GLU A 186 -1.27 -3.51 35.91
CA GLU A 186 -2.11 -2.29 35.89
C GLU A 186 -1.33 -1.00 35.56
N HIS A 187 -0.02 -0.96 35.85
CA HIS A 187 0.85 0.21 35.65
C HIS A 187 1.81 0.06 34.45
N ALA A 188 1.70 -1.04 33.68
CA ALA A 188 2.58 -1.34 32.56
C ALA A 188 2.62 -0.21 31.51
N SER A 189 1.51 0.52 31.34
CA SER A 189 1.44 1.71 30.51
C SER A 189 2.43 2.80 30.95
N PHE A 190 2.49 3.11 32.25
CA PHE A 190 3.38 4.15 32.78
C PHE A 190 4.84 3.77 32.59
N ALA A 191 5.20 2.52 32.94
CA ALA A 191 6.56 2.00 32.76
C ALA A 191 7.01 2.13 31.30
N ARG A 192 6.14 1.76 30.35
CA ARG A 192 6.41 1.87 28.92
C ARG A 192 6.61 3.33 28.46
N HIS A 193 5.73 4.25 28.85
CA HIS A 193 5.87 5.67 28.48
C HIS A 193 7.13 6.29 29.09
N LEU A 194 7.50 5.88 30.31
CA LEU A 194 8.71 6.37 30.98
C LEU A 194 9.97 5.97 30.20
N VAL A 195 10.04 4.72 29.74
CA VAL A 195 11.13 4.26 28.87
C VAL A 195 11.17 5.07 27.56
N TYR A 196 10.02 5.34 26.93
CA TYR A 196 9.98 6.14 25.69
C TYR A 196 10.44 7.57 25.90
N ALA A 197 10.02 8.22 26.98
CA ALA A 197 10.42 9.58 27.29
C ALA A 197 11.93 9.65 27.58
N ILE A 198 12.50 8.74 28.39
CA ILE A 198 13.95 8.73 28.63
C ILE A 198 14.72 8.49 27.31
N ARG A 199 14.25 7.57 26.45
CA ARG A 199 14.83 7.36 25.12
C ARG A 199 14.74 8.59 24.23
N ALA A 200 13.60 9.28 24.20
CA ALA A 200 13.44 10.52 23.44
C ALA A 200 14.41 11.63 23.91
N HIS A 201 14.70 11.70 25.21
CA HIS A 201 15.66 12.65 25.78
C HIS A 201 17.13 12.27 25.49
N LYS A 202 17.46 10.97 25.45
CA LYS A 202 18.86 10.51 25.34
C LYS A 202 19.32 10.12 23.94
N LEU A 203 18.44 9.52 23.13
CA LEU A 203 18.80 9.01 21.80
C LEU A 203 18.58 10.01 20.67
N PHE A 204 17.70 11.00 20.89
CA PHE A 204 17.27 11.91 19.85
C PHE A 204 17.61 13.34 20.21
N THR A 205 18.41 13.98 19.38
CA THR A 205 18.86 15.36 19.53
C THR A 205 18.25 16.22 18.43
N LYS A 206 17.66 17.36 18.83
CA LYS A 206 17.16 18.38 17.92
C LYS A 206 18.30 18.90 17.02
N ASP A 207 17.97 19.17 15.77
CA ASP A 207 18.89 19.62 14.71
C ASP A 207 19.96 18.59 14.29
N LYS A 208 19.86 17.34 14.79
CA LYS A 208 20.69 16.20 14.37
C LYS A 208 19.85 15.03 13.91
N ASP A 209 18.93 14.56 14.76
CA ASP A 209 18.08 13.38 14.50
C ASP A 209 16.69 13.78 14.00
N TYR A 210 16.26 15.01 14.32
CA TYR A 210 14.99 15.60 13.87
C TYR A 210 15.07 17.13 13.87
N ILE A 211 14.14 17.77 13.18
CA ILE A 211 13.89 19.22 13.25
C ILE A 211 12.44 19.50 13.59
N ILE A 212 12.16 20.72 14.03
CA ILE A 212 10.78 21.22 14.17
C ILE A 212 10.50 22.20 13.05
N ARG A 213 9.46 21.91 12.26
CA ARG A 213 9.02 22.77 11.17
C ARG A 213 7.58 23.19 11.41
N GLY A 214 7.38 24.46 11.75
CA GLY A 214 6.07 24.95 12.19
C GLY A 214 5.71 24.34 13.56
N ASN A 215 4.71 23.46 13.59
CA ASN A 215 4.25 22.77 14.80
C ASN A 215 4.34 21.23 14.68
N GLU A 216 5.19 20.74 13.78
CA GLU A 216 5.40 19.30 13.54
C GLU A 216 6.89 18.95 13.63
N MET A 217 7.18 17.77 14.18
CA MET A 217 8.52 17.19 14.22
C MET A 217 8.75 16.34 12.98
N VAL A 218 9.89 16.56 12.32
CA VAL A 218 10.29 15.83 11.10
C VAL A 218 11.65 15.18 11.32
N LEU A 219 11.74 13.88 11.06
CA LEU A 219 12.99 13.13 11.19
C LEU A 219 14.00 13.53 10.12
N VAL A 220 15.28 13.46 10.48
CA VAL A 220 16.41 13.67 9.57
C VAL A 220 17.13 12.35 9.34
N ASP A 221 17.35 12.01 8.08
CA ASP A 221 18.15 10.83 7.72
C ASP A 221 19.63 11.06 8.10
N LYS A 222 20.18 10.20 8.96
CA LYS A 222 21.55 10.33 9.49
C LYS A 222 22.65 10.27 8.41
N GLY A 223 22.40 9.61 7.28
CA GLY A 223 23.38 9.45 6.21
C GLY A 223 23.34 10.56 5.17
N THR A 224 22.13 11.01 4.82
CA THR A 224 21.92 11.97 3.72
C THR A 224 21.58 13.38 4.18
N GLY A 225 21.19 13.58 5.45
CA GLY A 225 20.69 14.85 5.99
C GLY A 225 19.34 15.27 5.41
N ARG A 226 18.67 14.39 4.65
CA ARG A 226 17.36 14.68 4.05
C ARG A 226 16.26 14.61 5.10
N LEU A 227 15.25 15.46 4.91
CA LEU A 227 14.03 15.42 5.70
C LEU A 227 13.21 14.20 5.30
N MET A 228 12.86 13.36 6.27
CA MET A 228 12.02 12.19 6.09
C MET A 228 10.56 12.56 6.35
N GLU A 229 10.00 13.39 5.46
CA GLU A 229 8.60 13.79 5.53
C GLU A 229 7.68 12.55 5.49
N MET A 230 6.59 12.57 6.27
CA MET A 230 5.64 11.46 6.46
C MET A 230 6.18 10.20 7.17
N THR A 231 7.47 10.14 7.50
CA THR A 231 8.03 9.02 8.26
C THR A 231 7.87 9.26 9.76
N LYS A 232 7.34 8.25 10.48
CA LYS A 232 7.19 8.30 11.93
C LYS A 232 7.87 7.11 12.59
N LEU A 233 8.40 7.34 13.80
CA LEU A 233 8.92 6.26 14.63
C LEU A 233 7.76 5.44 15.20
N GLN A 234 7.97 4.13 15.34
CA GLN A 234 6.94 3.21 15.81
C GLN A 234 6.85 3.16 17.34
N GLY A 235 5.74 2.59 17.82
CA GLY A 235 5.57 2.22 19.22
C GLY A 235 5.57 3.39 20.20
N GLY A 236 5.03 4.55 19.81
CA GLY A 236 4.91 5.72 20.71
C GLY A 236 6.17 6.57 20.88
N LEU A 237 7.31 6.16 20.33
CA LEU A 237 8.57 6.91 20.46
C LEU A 237 8.52 8.27 19.73
N HIS A 238 7.82 8.34 18.59
CA HIS A 238 7.63 9.60 17.86
C HIS A 238 6.85 10.60 18.73
N GLN A 239 5.78 10.14 19.37
CA GLN A 239 4.95 10.94 20.28
C GLN A 239 5.74 11.38 21.53
N ALA A 240 6.65 10.56 22.03
CA ALA A 240 7.53 10.96 23.14
C ALA A 240 8.47 12.10 22.76
N ILE A 241 9.02 12.11 21.53
CA ILE A 241 9.83 13.22 21.02
C ILE A 241 8.96 14.47 20.78
N GLU A 242 7.76 14.29 20.22
CA GLU A 242 6.81 15.39 20.05
C GLU A 242 6.44 16.05 21.40
N ALA A 243 6.25 15.23 22.46
CA ALA A 243 5.99 15.71 23.81
C ALA A 243 7.17 16.48 24.42
N LYS A 244 8.38 15.93 24.30
CA LYS A 244 9.65 16.55 24.72
C LYS A 244 9.84 17.94 24.12
N GLU A 245 9.46 18.11 22.86
CA GLU A 245 9.57 19.39 22.14
C GLU A 245 8.32 20.27 22.27
N HIS A 246 7.33 19.83 23.04
CA HIS A 246 6.06 20.51 23.28
C HIS A 246 5.29 20.87 21.98
N VAL A 247 5.42 20.03 20.94
CA VAL A 247 4.65 20.16 19.70
C VAL A 247 3.37 19.33 19.76
N LYS A 248 2.46 19.55 18.79
CA LYS A 248 1.21 18.81 18.73
C LYS A 248 1.50 17.32 18.53
N LEU A 249 1.05 16.50 19.48
CA LEU A 249 1.14 15.05 19.35
C LEU A 249 0.38 14.58 18.12
N SER A 250 1.05 13.78 17.31
CA SER A 250 0.43 13.15 16.17
C SER A 250 -0.19 11.81 16.55
N PRO A 251 -1.24 11.35 15.84
CA PRO A 251 -1.89 10.09 16.18
C PRO A 251 -0.89 8.93 16.16
N GLU A 252 -0.84 8.17 17.25
CA GLU A 252 -0.06 6.93 17.29
C GLU A 252 -0.71 5.93 16.32
N THR A 253 0.06 5.42 15.38
CA THR A 253 -0.38 4.38 14.46
C THR A 253 0.45 3.14 14.69
N ARG A 254 -0.20 1.99 14.77
CA ARG A 254 0.46 0.69 14.84
C ARG A 254 -0.08 -0.21 13.73
N ALA A 255 0.80 -1.03 13.17
CA ALA A 255 0.36 -2.13 12.30
C ALA A 255 -0.49 -3.09 13.15
N MET A 256 -1.76 -3.25 12.81
CA MET A 256 -2.68 -4.17 13.48
C MET A 256 -2.64 -5.56 12.83
N ALA A 257 -2.57 -5.60 11.51
CA ALA A 257 -2.47 -6.83 10.74
C ALA A 257 -1.73 -6.57 9.43
N SER A 258 -1.09 -7.60 8.89
CA SER A 258 -0.43 -7.54 7.59
C SER A 258 -0.53 -8.86 6.84
N ILE A 259 -0.51 -8.78 5.51
CA ILE A 259 -0.43 -9.95 4.61
C ILE A 259 0.31 -9.55 3.34
N THR A 260 1.07 -10.48 2.76
CA THR A 260 1.66 -10.29 1.44
C THR A 260 0.71 -10.81 0.35
N TYR A 261 0.76 -10.27 -0.87
CA TYR A 261 -0.05 -10.81 -1.96
C TYR A 261 0.26 -12.30 -2.23
N GLN A 262 1.52 -12.71 -2.11
CA GLN A 262 1.90 -14.12 -2.22
C GLN A 262 1.09 -15.00 -1.26
N SER A 263 1.04 -14.61 0.02
CA SER A 263 0.33 -15.37 1.06
C SER A 263 -1.17 -15.33 0.86
N LEU A 264 -1.73 -14.17 0.49
CA LEU A 264 -3.17 -14.02 0.23
C LEU A 264 -3.62 -14.92 -0.91
N PHE A 265 -2.95 -14.87 -2.06
CA PHE A 265 -3.39 -15.64 -3.23
C PHE A 265 -3.15 -17.14 -3.06
N LYS A 266 -2.14 -17.57 -2.30
CA LYS A 266 -1.93 -18.98 -1.93
C LYS A 266 -3.08 -19.60 -1.11
N MET A 267 -3.99 -18.80 -0.57
CA MET A 267 -5.17 -19.30 0.14
C MET A 267 -6.26 -19.80 -0.80
N PHE A 268 -6.23 -19.46 -2.09
CA PHE A 268 -7.19 -19.96 -3.06
C PHE A 268 -6.89 -21.41 -3.43
N ASN A 269 -7.93 -22.25 -3.49
CA ASN A 269 -7.82 -23.64 -3.97
C ASN A 269 -7.27 -23.71 -5.39
N LYS A 270 -7.61 -22.73 -6.23
CA LYS A 270 -7.15 -22.64 -7.62
C LYS A 270 -6.86 -21.19 -8.02
N ILE A 271 -5.68 -20.96 -8.58
CA ILE A 271 -5.21 -19.66 -9.04
C ILE A 271 -4.92 -19.74 -10.53
N SER A 272 -5.34 -18.69 -11.25
CA SER A 272 -5.00 -18.49 -12.65
C SER A 272 -4.80 -17.01 -12.94
N GLY A 273 -4.22 -16.68 -14.08
CA GLY A 273 -4.17 -15.30 -14.52
C GLY A 273 -3.83 -15.16 -15.99
N MET A 274 -3.91 -13.91 -16.44
CA MET A 274 -3.75 -13.54 -17.83
C MET A 274 -2.92 -12.26 -17.93
N THR A 275 -1.99 -12.24 -18.88
CA THR A 275 -1.11 -11.10 -19.13
C THR A 275 -0.56 -11.18 -20.56
N GLY A 276 -0.15 -10.04 -21.12
CA GLY A 276 0.57 -10.00 -22.40
C GLY A 276 2.05 -10.38 -22.30
N THR A 277 2.62 -10.38 -21.09
CA THR A 277 4.07 -10.35 -20.85
C THR A 277 4.59 -11.51 -20.00
N GLY A 278 3.70 -12.40 -19.55
CA GLY A 278 4.03 -13.44 -18.57
C GLY A 278 5.13 -14.44 -18.96
N LYS A 279 5.43 -14.65 -20.26
CA LYS A 279 6.49 -15.60 -20.67
C LYS A 279 7.89 -15.13 -20.26
N VAL A 280 8.10 -13.81 -20.13
CA VAL A 280 9.37 -13.24 -19.66
C VAL A 280 9.57 -13.55 -18.18
N ALA A 281 8.49 -13.60 -17.40
CA ALA A 281 8.49 -13.85 -15.96
C ALA A 281 8.13 -15.30 -15.57
N GLU A 282 8.18 -16.24 -16.52
CA GLU A 282 7.75 -17.63 -16.29
C GLU A 282 8.47 -18.32 -15.13
N LYS A 283 9.79 -18.10 -15.02
CA LYS A 283 10.59 -18.68 -13.95
C LYS A 283 10.06 -18.27 -12.57
N GLU A 284 9.74 -16.99 -12.40
CA GLU A 284 9.25 -16.45 -11.14
C GLU A 284 7.84 -16.95 -10.78
N PHE A 285 6.96 -17.09 -11.78
CA PHE A 285 5.63 -17.69 -11.59
C PHE A 285 5.71 -19.16 -11.14
N VAL A 286 6.62 -19.94 -11.72
CA VAL A 286 6.82 -21.34 -11.33
C VAL A 286 7.43 -21.43 -9.92
N GLU A 287 8.48 -20.66 -9.63
CA GLU A 287 9.19 -20.73 -8.34
C GLU A 287 8.35 -20.22 -7.17
N THR A 288 7.62 -19.12 -7.36
CA THR A 288 6.89 -18.45 -6.25
C THR A 288 5.47 -18.99 -6.07
N TYR A 289 4.77 -19.27 -7.18
CA TYR A 289 3.35 -19.58 -7.21
C TYR A 289 3.03 -20.98 -7.75
N ASN A 290 4.03 -21.74 -8.21
CA ASN A 290 3.85 -23.03 -8.86
C ASN A 290 2.89 -22.95 -10.07
N MET A 291 2.97 -21.84 -10.83
CA MET A 291 2.12 -21.56 -11.98
C MET A 291 2.91 -21.68 -13.29
N SER A 292 2.43 -22.53 -14.21
CA SER A 292 2.99 -22.66 -15.55
C SER A 292 2.48 -21.55 -16.48
N VAL A 293 3.35 -21.01 -17.34
CA VAL A 293 2.97 -19.97 -18.32
C VAL A 293 2.78 -20.55 -19.72
N VAL A 294 1.54 -20.51 -20.20
CA VAL A 294 1.18 -20.96 -21.55
C VAL A 294 1.08 -19.77 -22.50
N ARG A 295 1.90 -19.77 -23.57
CA ARG A 295 1.82 -18.75 -24.62
C ARG A 295 0.71 -19.10 -25.61
N ILE A 296 -0.38 -18.35 -25.56
CA ILE A 296 -1.47 -18.46 -26.54
C ILE A 296 -1.07 -17.79 -27.86
N PRO A 297 -1.27 -18.44 -29.02
CA PRO A 297 -1.04 -17.82 -30.33
C PRO A 297 -1.94 -16.59 -30.53
N THR A 298 -1.46 -15.59 -31.27
CA THR A 298 -2.28 -14.41 -31.60
C THR A 298 -3.34 -14.76 -32.63
N ASN A 299 -4.52 -14.15 -32.53
CA ASN A 299 -5.62 -14.37 -33.48
C ASN A 299 -5.23 -13.94 -34.90
N ARG A 300 -4.41 -12.89 -35.02
CA ARG A 300 -3.86 -12.41 -36.30
C ARG A 300 -2.32 -12.38 -36.24
N PRO A 301 -1.64 -12.54 -37.39
CA PRO A 301 -0.19 -12.34 -37.46
C PRO A 301 0.19 -10.93 -37.02
N ARG A 302 1.23 -10.82 -36.19
CA ARG A 302 1.73 -9.54 -35.71
C ARG A 302 2.47 -8.80 -36.82
N GLN A 303 1.98 -7.60 -37.17
CA GLN A 303 2.59 -6.73 -38.19
C GLN A 303 3.34 -5.51 -37.59
N ARG A 304 3.35 -5.38 -36.26
CA ARG A 304 4.03 -4.27 -35.57
C ARG A 304 5.55 -4.39 -35.72
N ILE A 305 6.17 -3.38 -36.35
CA ILE A 305 7.62 -3.24 -36.47
C ILE A 305 8.17 -2.65 -35.17
N ASP A 306 9.04 -3.40 -34.48
CA ASP A 306 9.81 -2.90 -33.33
C ASP A 306 11.19 -2.48 -33.83
N TYR A 307 11.49 -1.18 -33.73
CA TYR A 307 12.81 -0.64 -34.06
C TYR A 307 13.79 -0.87 -32.89
N PRO A 308 15.10 -0.98 -33.17
CA PRO A 308 16.11 -1.11 -32.13
C PRO A 308 16.19 0.15 -31.24
N ASP A 309 16.67 -0.04 -30.01
CA ASP A 309 16.82 1.05 -29.04
C ASP A 309 17.87 2.07 -29.49
N ASN A 310 17.56 3.35 -29.29
CA ASN A 310 18.51 4.46 -29.47
C ASN A 310 19.08 4.88 -28.11
N LEU A 311 20.39 4.75 -27.95
CA LEU A 311 21.11 5.10 -26.71
C LEU A 311 21.72 6.50 -26.82
N TYR A 312 21.58 7.29 -25.76
CA TYR A 312 22.09 8.66 -25.67
C TYR A 312 22.93 8.80 -24.40
N ILE A 313 23.98 9.63 -24.46
CA ILE A 313 24.90 9.83 -23.33
C ILE A 313 24.24 10.68 -22.25
N THR A 314 23.53 11.74 -22.66
CA THR A 314 22.90 12.67 -21.73
C THR A 314 21.38 12.67 -21.84
N LEU A 315 20.71 13.00 -20.73
CA LEU A 315 19.25 13.12 -20.69
C LEU A 315 18.73 14.23 -21.64
N PRO A 316 19.34 15.43 -21.72
CA PRO A 316 18.91 16.44 -22.68
C PRO A 316 18.97 15.95 -24.14
N GLU A 317 20.07 15.29 -24.55
CA GLU A 317 20.18 14.72 -25.90
C GLU A 317 19.06 13.74 -26.20
N LYS A 318 18.76 12.82 -25.27
CA LYS A 318 17.66 11.87 -25.41
C LYS A 318 16.31 12.58 -25.60
N VAL A 319 16.04 13.59 -24.77
CA VAL A 319 14.78 14.33 -24.79
C VAL A 319 14.61 15.07 -26.12
N TYR A 320 15.61 15.84 -26.54
CA TYR A 320 15.55 16.58 -27.82
C TYR A 320 15.43 15.64 -29.02
N ALA A 321 16.20 14.54 -29.05
CA ALA A 321 16.11 13.58 -30.14
C ALA A 321 14.72 12.92 -30.21
N SER A 322 14.16 12.52 -29.07
CA SER A 322 12.81 11.95 -29.03
C SER A 322 11.71 12.96 -29.43
N LEU A 323 11.88 14.25 -29.09
CA LEU A 323 10.96 15.32 -29.46
C LEU A 323 10.92 15.51 -30.99
N GLU A 324 12.08 15.47 -31.64
CA GLU A 324 12.16 15.56 -33.11
C GLU A 324 11.47 14.37 -33.79
N TYR A 325 11.59 13.16 -33.24
CA TYR A 325 10.81 12.01 -33.73
C TYR A 325 9.30 12.21 -33.57
N ILE A 326 8.87 12.73 -32.41
CA ILE A 326 7.45 13.03 -32.16
C ILE A 326 6.96 14.05 -33.20
N LYS A 327 7.71 15.14 -33.43
CA LYS A 327 7.38 16.17 -34.43
C LYS A 327 7.25 15.57 -35.83
N GLN A 328 8.21 14.73 -36.24
CA GLN A 328 8.22 14.11 -37.56
C GLN A 328 6.98 13.23 -37.79
N TYR A 329 6.61 12.39 -36.82
CA TYR A 329 5.46 11.49 -36.97
C TYR A 329 4.12 12.21 -36.77
N HIS A 330 4.06 13.19 -35.88
CA HIS A 330 2.89 14.04 -35.70
C HIS A 330 2.59 14.83 -36.98
N ALA A 331 3.61 15.39 -37.64
CA ALA A 331 3.46 16.10 -38.92
C ALA A 331 2.93 15.19 -40.05
N LYS A 332 3.16 13.87 -39.98
CA LYS A 332 2.59 12.88 -40.92
C LYS A 332 1.15 12.49 -40.57
N GLY A 333 0.63 12.91 -39.42
CA GLY A 333 -0.70 12.54 -38.93
C GLY A 333 -0.75 11.20 -38.20
N ASN A 334 0.39 10.63 -37.81
CA ASN A 334 0.41 9.37 -37.07
C ASN A 334 -0.07 9.58 -35.63
N PRO A 335 -0.94 8.69 -35.08
CA PRO A 335 -1.22 8.69 -33.66
C PRO A 335 0.02 8.24 -32.88
N LEU A 336 0.32 8.95 -31.79
CA LEU A 336 1.51 8.72 -30.98
C LEU A 336 1.12 8.47 -29.53
N LEU A 337 1.74 7.44 -28.94
CA LEU A 337 1.70 7.16 -27.52
C LEU A 337 3.14 7.20 -26.99
N VAL A 338 3.40 8.13 -26.07
CA VAL A 338 4.73 8.37 -25.51
C VAL A 338 4.74 7.95 -24.04
N PHE A 339 5.57 6.97 -23.71
CA PHE A 339 5.79 6.52 -22.34
C PHE A 339 7.01 7.22 -21.74
N VAL A 340 6.88 7.66 -20.50
CA VAL A 340 7.95 8.30 -19.72
C VAL A 340 8.04 7.67 -18.34
N GLY A 341 9.23 7.67 -17.75
CA GLY A 341 9.48 6.99 -16.47
C GLY A 341 9.04 7.74 -15.22
N SER A 342 8.60 9.00 -15.31
CA SER A 342 8.13 9.77 -14.15
C SER A 342 7.13 10.86 -14.53
N VAL A 343 6.37 11.34 -13.54
CA VAL A 343 5.42 12.46 -13.69
C VAL A 343 6.14 13.77 -14.02
N GLU A 344 7.32 13.98 -13.46
CA GLU A 344 8.16 15.15 -13.77
C GLU A 344 8.57 15.17 -15.25
N MET A 345 8.94 13.99 -15.78
CA MET A 345 9.23 13.85 -17.19
C MET A 345 7.98 14.06 -18.05
N SER A 346 6.79 13.59 -17.62
CA SER A 346 5.55 13.83 -18.37
C SER A 346 5.21 15.32 -18.46
N GLN A 347 5.40 16.07 -17.37
CA GLN A 347 5.26 17.53 -17.36
C GLN A 347 6.30 18.24 -18.23
N LEU A 348 7.55 17.76 -18.23
CA LEU A 348 8.60 18.29 -19.10
C LEU A 348 8.23 18.11 -20.57
N TYR A 349 7.86 16.90 -20.99
CA TYR A 349 7.42 16.63 -22.37
C TYR A 349 6.19 17.44 -22.74
N SER A 350 5.21 17.56 -21.83
CA SER A 350 4.02 18.37 -22.07
C SER A 350 4.37 19.84 -22.35
N SER A 351 5.29 20.40 -21.55
CA SER A 351 5.76 21.77 -21.73
C SER A 351 6.51 21.95 -23.06
N LEU A 352 7.34 20.98 -23.44
CA LEU A 352 8.06 21.01 -24.71
C LEU A 352 7.12 20.89 -25.92
N LEU A 353 6.18 19.96 -25.90
CA LEU A 353 5.19 19.78 -26.96
C LEU A 353 4.29 21.01 -27.10
N PHE A 354 3.90 21.64 -25.99
CA PHE A 354 3.13 22.87 -26.01
C PHE A 354 3.90 24.04 -26.66
N ARG A 355 5.20 24.17 -26.36
CA ARG A 355 6.07 25.18 -27.03
C ARG A 355 6.19 24.96 -28.53
N GLU A 356 6.17 23.70 -28.96
CA GLU A 356 6.17 23.33 -30.39
C GLU A 356 4.77 23.40 -31.03
N GLY A 357 3.73 23.82 -30.29
CA GLY A 357 2.36 23.94 -30.79
C GLY A 357 1.65 22.61 -31.05
N ILE A 358 2.12 21.51 -30.46
CA ILE A 358 1.55 20.18 -30.64
C ILE A 358 0.48 19.93 -29.56
N ALA A 359 -0.78 19.79 -30.00
CA ALA A 359 -1.88 19.39 -29.13
C ALA A 359 -1.68 17.95 -28.64
N HIS A 360 -1.82 17.74 -27.34
CA HIS A 360 -1.59 16.43 -26.71
C HIS A 360 -2.40 16.29 -25.43
N ASN A 361 -2.54 15.05 -24.96
CA ASN A 361 -3.14 14.72 -23.67
C ASN A 361 -2.08 14.09 -22.77
N VAL A 362 -2.12 14.42 -21.47
CA VAL A 362 -1.24 13.84 -20.46
C VAL A 362 -2.06 12.93 -19.56
N LEU A 363 -1.67 11.65 -19.50
CA LEU A 363 -2.28 10.65 -18.65
C LEU A 363 -1.30 10.34 -17.51
N ASN A 364 -1.56 10.91 -16.33
CA ASN A 364 -0.85 10.58 -15.10
C ASN A 364 -1.75 9.70 -14.23
N ALA A 365 -1.18 8.81 -13.42
CA ALA A 365 -1.91 7.85 -12.58
C ALA A 365 -2.91 8.45 -11.56
N ASN A 366 -2.98 9.78 -11.44
CA ASN A 366 -3.96 10.49 -10.61
C ASN A 366 -5.21 10.97 -11.36
N ASN A 367 -5.24 10.88 -12.69
CA ASN A 367 -6.41 11.25 -13.49
C ASN A 367 -7.10 9.97 -13.97
N ALA A 368 -8.10 9.51 -13.25
CA ALA A 368 -9.08 8.57 -13.81
C ALA A 368 -9.79 9.24 -15.00
N ALA A 369 -10.20 8.42 -15.97
CA ALA A 369 -10.85 8.89 -17.21
C ALA A 369 -11.97 9.89 -16.91
N ARG A 370 -11.94 11.02 -17.62
CA ARG A 370 -13.06 11.99 -17.66
C ARG A 370 -14.09 11.56 -18.67
#